data_AF-A0A7K1T038-F1
#
_entry.id   AF-A0A7K1T038-F1
#
_cell.length_a   1.000
_cell.length_b   1.000
_cell.length_c   1.000
_cell.angle_alpha   90.00
_cell.angle_beta   90.00
_cell.angle_gamma   90.00
#
_symmetry.space_group_name_H-M   'P 1'
#
loop_
_entity.id
_entity.type
_entity.pdbx_description
1 polymer ?
#
loop_
_entity_poly.entity_id
_entity_poly.type
_entity_poly.pdbx_seq_one_letter_code
_entity_poly.pdbx_strand_id
1 'polypeptide(L)' 'MSYIIQPDFDCRNCVKCGRRPVIDQVKKVFKIKCPNKSCNNVVSGSMLNFEKWNIKNSPAASNRKEGNGPFKRIA' A
#
# COMPACT_ATOMS: atom_id res chain seq x y z
N MET A 1 3.31 11.86 11.64
CA MET A 1 2.64 13.05 11.07
C MET A 1 2.06 12.61 9.75
N SER A 2 0.77 12.86 9.51
CA SER A 2 0.08 12.37 8.31
C SER A 2 -0.08 13.50 7.29
N TYR A 3 0.30 13.25 6.04
CA TYR A 3 0.20 14.18 4.92
C TYR A 3 -0.80 13.65 3.87
N ILE A 4 -1.61 14.57 3.34
CA ILE A 4 -2.57 14.29 2.27
C ILE A 4 -1.85 14.44 0.93
N ILE A 5 -2.10 13.50 0.02
CA ILE A 5 -1.55 13.52 -1.33
C ILE A 5 -2.45 14.39 -2.20
N GLN A 6 -1.86 15.35 -2.90
CA GLN A 6 -2.58 16.21 -3.86
C GLN A 6 -3.38 15.37 -4.88
N PRO A 7 -4.59 15.79 -5.27
CA PRO A 7 -5.45 15.00 -6.14
C PRO A 7 -4.84 14.73 -7.52
N ASP A 8 -4.06 15.67 -8.05
CA ASP A 8 -3.44 15.58 -9.39
C ASP A 8 -2.20 14.68 -9.44
N PHE A 9 -1.67 14.27 -8.29
CA PHE A 9 -0.54 13.36 -8.23
C PHE A 9 -0.97 11.93 -8.60
N ASP A 10 -0.16 11.21 -9.39
CA ASP A 10 -0.45 9.83 -9.79
C ASP A 10 -0.32 8.86 -8.60
N CYS A 11 -1.43 8.70 -7.88
CA CYS A 11 -1.55 7.78 -6.77
C CYS A 11 -2.92 7.11 -6.80
N ARG A 12 -2.91 5.80 -6.96
CA ARG A 12 -4.13 5.00 -7.03
C ARG A 12 -4.82 4.93 -5.68
N ASN A 13 -6.14 4.91 -5.75
CA ASN A 13 -6.97 4.61 -4.61
C ASN A 13 -6.68 3.20 -4.09
N CYS A 14 -6.93 2.99 -2.81
CA CYS A 14 -6.76 1.68 -2.24
C CYS A 14 -7.72 0.66 -2.88
N VAL A 15 -7.19 -0.46 -3.35
CA VAL A 15 -7.98 -1.52 -4.02
C VAL A 15 -9.05 -2.15 -3.11
N LYS A 16 -8.83 -2.11 -1.79
CA LYS A 16 -9.77 -2.69 -0.80
C LYS A 16 -10.85 -1.71 -0.37
N CYS A 17 -10.44 -0.47 -0.07
CA CYS A 17 -11.28 0.52 0.62
C CYS A 17 -11.79 1.63 -0.33
N GLY A 18 -11.27 1.73 -1.55
CA GLY A 18 -11.57 2.79 -2.53
C GLY A 18 -11.05 4.18 -2.16
N ARG A 19 -10.51 4.37 -0.95
CA ARG A 19 -10.03 5.66 -0.44
C ARG A 19 -8.61 5.96 -0.94
N ARG A 20 -8.33 7.24 -1.18
CA ARG A 20 -6.98 7.74 -1.48
C ARG A 20 -6.08 7.54 -0.26
N PRO A 21 -4.84 7.04 -0.43
CA PRO A 21 -3.94 6.83 0.70
C PRO A 21 -3.45 8.16 1.29
N VAL A 22 -2.87 8.06 2.48
CA VAL A 22 -2.14 9.14 3.15
C VAL A 22 -0.70 8.72 3.37
N ILE A 23 0.19 9.71 3.46
CA ILE A 23 1.58 9.50 3.82
C ILE A 23 1.72 9.70 5.30
N ASP A 24 2.35 8.77 6.00
CA ASP A 24 2.71 8.92 7.40
C ASP A 24 4.23 8.85 7.52
N GLN A 25 4.81 9.87 8.15
CA GLN A 25 6.24 9.92 8.43
C GLN A 25 6.48 9.57 9.90
N VAL A 26 7.30 8.55 10.12
CA VAL A 26 7.73 8.10 11.44
C VAL A 26 9.26 8.06 11.46
N LYS A 27 9.88 9.02 12.14
CA LYS A 27 11.34 9.22 12.18
C LYS A 27 11.92 9.32 10.74
N LYS A 28 12.75 8.35 10.35
CA LYS A 28 13.42 8.26 9.05
C LYS A 28 12.69 7.36 8.04
N VAL A 29 11.45 6.96 8.34
CA VAL A 29 10.67 6.03 7.52
C VAL A 29 9.40 6.73 7.06
N PHE A 30 9.11 6.59 5.78
CA PHE A 30 7.86 7.00 5.17
C PHE A 30 6.95 5.79 4.95
N LYS A 31 5.65 5.99 5.17
CA LYS A 31 4.62 4.97 4.98
C LYS A 31 3.48 5.54 4.15
N ILE A 32 3.16 4.92 3.02
CA ILE A 32 1.94 5.17 2.27
C ILE A 32 0.89 4.17 2.76
N LYS A 33 -0.23 4.62 3.34
CA LYS A 33 -1.24 3.74 3.98
C LYS A 33 -2.67 4.12 3.62
N CYS A 34 -3.61 3.15 3.56
CA CYS A 34 -5.05 3.50 3.51
C CYS A 34 -5.42 4.20 4.83
N PRO A 35 -6.19 5.32 4.79
CA PRO A 35 -6.64 6.02 5.99
C PRO A 35 -7.67 5.22 6.81
N ASN A 36 -8.27 4.18 6.22
CA ASN A 36 -9.18 3.29 6.93
C ASN A 36 -8.39 2.37 7.87
N LYS A 37 -8.64 2.47 9.19
CA LYS A 37 -7.99 1.65 10.22
C LYS A 37 -8.24 0.15 10.06
N SER A 38 -9.37 -0.24 9.47
CA SER A 38 -9.67 -1.65 9.18
C SER A 38 -8.91 -2.19 7.96
N CYS A 39 -8.28 -1.32 7.16
CA CYS A 39 -7.54 -1.68 5.97
C CYS A 39 -6.02 -1.66 6.23
N ASN A 40 -5.44 -2.84 6.44
CA ASN A 40 -3.99 -3.03 6.64
C ASN A 40 -3.13 -2.87 5.37
N ASN A 41 -3.61 -2.11 4.37
CA ASN A 41 -2.80 -1.87 3.18
C ASN A 41 -1.81 -0.72 3.43
N VAL A 42 -0.53 -1.07 3.47
CA VAL A 42 0.58 -0.15 3.68
C VAL A 42 1.77 -0.51 2.79
N VAL A 43 2.53 0.51 2.41
CA VAL A 43 3.85 0.43 1.78
C VAL A 43 4.79 1.32 2.60
N SER A 44 5.86 0.76 3.14
CA SER A 44 6.84 1.48 3.95
C SER A 44 8.23 1.43 3.33
N GLY A 45 9.02 2.49 3.52
CA GLY A 45 10.41 2.56 3.05
C GLY A 45 11.17 3.75 3.64
N SER A 46 12.47 3.80 3.40
CA SER A 46 13.30 4.99 3.67
C SER A 46 12.91 6.18 2.78
N MET A 47 12.28 5.90 1.63
CA MET A 47 11.77 6.89 0.69
C MET A 47 10.33 6.55 0.29
N LEU A 48 9.56 7.55 -0.14
CA LEU A 48 8.21 7.36 -0.66
C LEU A 48 8.25 6.55 -1.95
N ASN A 49 7.48 5.45 -2.01
CA ASN A 49 7.41 4.58 -3.18
C ASN A 49 5.96 4.42 -3.65
N PHE A 50 5.51 5.39 -4.44
CA PHE A 50 4.16 5.42 -5.01
C PHE A 50 3.97 4.40 -6.12
N GLU A 51 5.02 4.06 -6.86
CA GLU A 51 4.98 3.02 -7.88
C GLU A 51 4.59 1.66 -7.26
N LYS A 52 5.27 1.26 -6.18
CA LYS A 52 4.94 0.04 -5.43
C LYS A 52 3.53 0.07 -4.86
N TRP A 53 3.06 1.24 -4.41
CA TRP A 53 1.67 1.41 -4.01
C TRP A 53 0.70 1.21 -5.18
N ASN A 54 0.95 1.83 -6.32
CA ASN A 54 0.10 1.76 -7.51
C ASN A 54 0.07 0.34 -8.09
N ILE A 55 1.20 -0.36 -8.11
CA ILE A 55 1.28 -1.79 -8.50
C ILE A 55 0.42 -2.64 -7.56
N LYS A 56 0.61 -2.48 -6.24
CA LYS A 56 -0.15 -3.25 -5.23
C LYS A 56 -1.66 -2.98 -5.27
N ASN A 57 -2.05 -1.77 -5.69
CA ASN A 57 -3.45 -1.37 -5.82
C ASN A 57 -3.93 -1.38 -7.28
N SER A 58 -3.24 -2.09 -8.16
CA SER A 58 -3.68 -2.29 -9.53
C SER A 58 -4.81 -3.32 -9.60
N PRO A 59 -5.84 -3.12 -10.45
CA PRO A 59 -6.89 -4.11 -10.65
C PRO A 59 -6.33 -5.48 -11.07
N ALA A 60 -5.19 -5.50 -11.78
CA ALA A 60 -4.49 -6.74 -12.13
C ALA A 60 -3.88 -7.46 -10.91
N ALA A 61 -3.46 -6.72 -9.88
CA ALA A 61 -2.90 -7.29 -8.64
C ALA A 61 -3.98 -7.95 -7.77
N SER A 62 -5.25 -7.51 -7.87
CA SER A 62 -6.38 -8.10 -7.14
C SER A 62 -6.67 -9.57 -7.52
N ASN A 63 -6.21 -10.02 -8.69
CA ASN A 63 -6.35 -11.41 -9.13
C ASN A 63 -5.22 -12.33 -8.64
N ARG A 64 -4.10 -11.78 -8.17
CA ARG A 64 -3.13 -12.57 -7.40
C ARG A 64 -3.59 -12.58 -5.95
N LYS A 65 -4.49 -13.52 -5.63
CA LYS A 65 -4.57 -14.03 -4.26
C LYS A 65 -3.13 -14.35 -3.84
N GLU A 66 -2.62 -13.60 -2.89
CA GLU A 66 -1.41 -13.95 -2.17
C GLU A 66 -1.71 -15.27 -1.46
N GLY A 67 -1.49 -16.37 -2.18
CA GLY A 67 -1.51 -17.71 -1.67
C GLY A 67 -0.33 -17.83 -0.72
N ASN A 68 -0.52 -17.39 0.52
CA ASN A 68 0.26 -17.86 1.65
C ASN A 68 -0.14 -19.32 1.90
N GLY A 69 0.27 -20.21 0.98
CA GLY A 69 0.43 -21.62 1.29
C GLY A 69 1.71 -21.76 2.11
N PRO A 70 1.71 -22.48 3.24
CA PRO A 70 2.94 -22.71 3.98
C PRO A 70 3.88 -23.46 3.04
N PHE A 71 5.11 -22.95 2.89
CA PHE A 71 6.20 -23.69 2.27
C PHE A 71 6.38 -25.00 3.03
N LYS A 72 5.73 -26.08 2.57
CA LYS A 72 6.11 -27.44 2.96
C LYS A 72 7.47 -27.70 2.30
N ARG A 73 8.52 -27.62 3.10
CA ARG A 73 9.80 -28.26 2.80
C ARG A 73 9.50 -29.75 2.63
N ILE A 74 9.79 -30.28 1.46
CA ILE A 74 9.82 -31.72 1.23
C ILE A 74 11.27 -32.15 1.44
N ALA A 75 11.39 -33.30 2.10
CA ALA A 75 12.59 -33.89 2.70
C ALA A 75 13.73 -34.16 1.69
#